data_AF-A0A803MWS7-F1
#
_entry.id   AF-A0A803MWS7-F1
#
_cell.length_a   1.000
_cell.length_b   1.000
_cell.length_c   1.000
_cell.angle_alpha   90.00
_cell.angle_beta   90.00
_cell.angle_gamma   90.00
#
_symmetry.space_group_name_H-M   'P 1'
#
loop_
_entity.id
_entity.type
_entity.pdbx_description
1 polymer ?
#
loop_
_entity_poly.entity_id
_entity_poly.type
_entity_poly.pdbx_seq_one_letter_code
_entity_poly.pdbx_strand_id
1 'polypeptide(L)'
;MAVSLRTTSSAIKRAVASRTLPLMAELEGRRRDPLGSVEVLRVPDHWLEPSRAIQESEWLRVSLHKWLDDEYCPEPTNVDISRVAANSYYQSLLQKTTDVGEILLKMVRELETISYQESFHGAFSSANAAVNLIAERIENV
;
A
#
# COMPACT_ATOMS: atom_id res chain seq x y z
N MET A 1 -67.93 56.71 24.85
CA MET A 1 -67.62 58.14 25.04
C MET A 1 -66.11 58.35 25.07
N ALA A 2 -65.65 59.45 24.48
CA ALA A 2 -64.39 60.18 24.69
C ALA A 2 -63.03 59.54 24.27
N VAL A 3 -62.60 60.01 23.09
CA VAL A 3 -61.26 60.41 22.61
C VAL A 3 -60.15 60.54 23.67
N SER A 4 -58.93 60.05 23.34
CA SER A 4 -57.70 60.82 23.59
C SER A 4 -56.55 60.41 22.65
N LEU A 5 -56.06 61.40 21.91
CA LEU A 5 -54.88 61.40 21.03
C LEU A 5 -53.63 61.87 21.80
N ARG A 6 -52.44 61.46 21.32
CA ARG A 6 -51.12 62.17 21.22
C ARG A 6 -50.01 61.11 21.19
N THR A 7 -49.38 60.77 20.06
CA THR A 7 -48.30 61.46 19.31
C THR A 7 -47.03 61.77 20.13
N THR A 8 -45.92 61.06 19.83
CA THR A 8 -44.56 61.56 19.48
C THR A 8 -43.67 60.33 19.24
N SER A 9 -43.30 59.98 18.00
CA SER A 9 -42.06 60.39 17.30
C SER A 9 -40.76 60.04 18.03
N SER A 10 -40.00 59.06 17.53
CA SER A 10 -38.54 59.16 17.43
C SER A 10 -37.98 58.12 16.45
N ALA A 11 -36.84 58.47 15.88
CA ALA A 11 -36.35 58.06 14.59
C ALA A 11 -35.69 56.67 14.52
N ILE A 12 -35.75 56.16 13.30
CA ILE A 12 -34.96 55.09 12.68
C ILE A 12 -33.47 55.19 13.05
N LYS A 13 -32.88 54.09 13.52
CA LYS A 13 -31.48 53.76 13.22
C LYS A 13 -31.37 52.31 12.74
N ARG A 14 -30.79 52.23 11.55
CA ARG A 14 -30.57 51.08 10.67
C ARG A 14 -29.44 50.22 11.24
N ALA A 15 -29.65 48.91 11.30
CA ALA A 15 -28.56 47.92 11.27
C ALA A 15 -29.10 46.66 10.59
N VAL A 16 -28.88 46.54 9.28
CA VAL A 16 -29.12 45.31 8.53
C VAL A 16 -27.94 44.39 8.83
N ALA A 17 -28.08 43.50 9.81
CA ALA A 17 -27.20 42.36 9.94
C ALA A 17 -27.69 41.30 8.95
N SER A 18 -26.99 41.19 7.82
CA SER A 18 -27.16 40.13 6.84
C SER A 18 -26.87 38.79 7.52
N ARG A 19 -27.91 38.13 8.06
CA ARG A 19 -27.83 36.75 8.54
C ARG A 19 -27.92 35.82 7.33
N THR A 20 -26.81 35.71 6.62
CA THR A 20 -26.59 34.62 5.68
C THR A 20 -26.33 33.34 6.49
N LEU A 21 -26.98 32.26 6.08
CA LEU A 21 -27.20 30.99 6.80
C LEU A 21 -25.91 30.24 7.19
N PRO A 22 -25.81 29.60 8.37
CA PRO A 22 -24.69 28.73 8.73
C PRO A 22 -24.93 27.25 8.35
N LEU A 23 -25.73 26.94 7.32
CA LEU A 23 -26.03 25.55 6.95
C LEU A 23 -25.06 24.97 5.89
N MET A 24 -24.24 25.80 5.24
CA MET A 24 -23.34 25.36 4.17
C MET A 24 -21.96 24.91 4.67
N ALA A 25 -21.54 25.35 5.86
CA ALA A 25 -20.22 25.04 6.41
C ALA A 25 -20.12 23.64 7.04
N GLU A 26 -21.24 22.99 7.38
CA GLU A 26 -21.24 21.65 7.98
C GLU A 26 -21.20 20.51 6.94
N LEU A 27 -21.29 20.81 5.64
CA LEU A 27 -21.24 19.81 4.57
C LEU A 27 -19.85 19.65 3.93
N GLU A 28 -18.90 20.53 4.25
CA GLU A 28 -17.52 20.45 3.73
C GLU A 28 -16.60 19.56 4.58
N GLY A 29 -17.08 19.06 5.72
CA GLY A 29 -16.26 18.35 6.71
C GLY A 29 -16.12 16.83 6.56
N ARG A 30 -16.69 16.18 5.54
CA ARG A 30 -16.57 14.71 5.42
C ARG A 30 -16.63 14.18 3.99
N ARG A 31 -15.77 14.68 3.10
CA ARG A 31 -15.24 13.81 2.05
C ARG A 31 -14.36 12.76 2.72
N ARG A 32 -14.98 11.66 3.18
CA ARG A 32 -14.25 10.41 3.35
C ARG A 32 -13.80 10.02 1.95
N ASP A 33 -12.51 9.93 1.73
CA ASP A 33 -11.99 9.27 0.54
C ASP A 33 -12.65 7.87 0.50
N PRO A 34 -13.45 7.53 -0.53
CA PRO A 34 -14.07 6.20 -0.64
C PRO A 34 -13.02 5.11 -0.75
N LEU A 35 -11.81 5.50 -1.17
CA LEU A 35 -10.62 4.68 -1.20
C LEU A 35 -9.87 5.01 0.09
N GLY A 36 -10.09 4.24 1.15
CA GLY A 36 -9.28 4.40 2.36
C GLY A 36 -7.80 4.51 2.01
N SER A 37 -7.06 5.36 2.72
CA SER A 37 -5.61 5.52 2.54
C SER A 37 -4.94 4.15 2.51
N VAL A 38 -4.48 3.71 1.34
CA VAL A 38 -3.77 2.44 1.17
C VAL A 38 -2.42 2.59 1.85
N GLU A 39 -2.24 1.87 2.95
CA GLU A 39 -0.96 1.86 3.65
C GLU A 39 0.08 1.12 2.81
N VAL A 40 1.25 1.74 2.63
CA VAL A 40 2.35 1.14 1.88
C VAL A 40 3.00 0.08 2.77
N LEU A 41 2.94 -1.18 2.34
CA LEU A 41 3.63 -2.27 3.02
C LEU A 41 5.15 -2.10 2.87
N ARG A 42 5.86 -2.12 4.00
CA ARG A 42 7.32 -1.97 4.03
C ARG A 42 7.98 -3.10 4.80
N VAL A 43 9.17 -3.51 4.32
CA VAL A 43 10.04 -4.41 5.09
C VAL A 43 10.64 -3.67 6.30
N PRO A 44 10.86 -4.35 7.45
CA PRO A 44 11.50 -3.78 8.61
C PRO A 44 12.94 -3.31 8.36
N ASP A 45 13.32 -2.15 8.91
CA ASP A 45 14.65 -1.56 8.69
C ASP A 45 15.82 -2.46 9.14
N HIS A 46 15.61 -3.28 10.17
CA HIS A 46 16.63 -4.20 10.67
C HIS A 46 16.95 -5.34 9.67
N TRP A 47 16.08 -5.59 8.68
CA TRP A 47 16.37 -6.53 7.59
C TRP A 47 17.38 -5.97 6.59
N LEU A 48 17.59 -4.66 6.57
CA LEU A 48 18.51 -3.99 5.64
C LEU A 48 19.99 -4.18 6.04
N GLU A 49 20.27 -4.72 7.22
CA GLU A 49 21.62 -5.11 7.62
C GLU A 49 22.13 -6.27 6.76
N PRO A 50 23.36 -6.24 6.22
CA PRO A 50 23.83 -7.28 5.28
C PRO A 50 23.67 -8.72 5.81
N SER A 51 23.90 -8.94 7.10
CA SER A 51 23.74 -10.23 7.77
C SER A 51 22.28 -10.69 7.88
N ARG A 52 21.33 -9.75 8.03
CA ARG A 52 19.89 -10.04 8.02
C ARG A 52 19.36 -10.17 6.61
N ALA A 53 19.79 -9.30 5.70
CA ALA A 53 19.40 -9.34 4.29
C ALA A 53 19.69 -10.69 3.65
N ILE A 54 20.87 -11.27 3.91
CA ILE A 54 21.21 -12.61 3.40
C ILE A 54 20.35 -13.72 4.05
N GLN A 55 20.04 -13.60 5.34
CA GLN A 55 19.17 -14.56 6.04
C GLN A 55 17.75 -14.56 5.47
N GLU A 56 17.14 -13.37 5.33
CA GLU A 56 15.78 -13.24 4.80
C GLU A 56 15.71 -13.61 3.31
N SER A 57 16.78 -13.42 2.56
CA SER A 57 16.85 -13.83 1.15
C SER A 57 16.98 -15.36 0.99
N GLU A 58 17.79 -16.02 1.81
CA GLU A 58 17.86 -17.49 1.82
C GLU A 58 16.55 -18.12 2.31
N TRP A 59 15.91 -17.51 3.30
CA TRP A 59 14.57 -17.91 3.73
C TRP A 59 13.57 -17.82 2.58
N LEU A 60 13.56 -16.71 1.83
CA LEU A 60 12.67 -16.53 0.68
C LEU A 60 12.94 -17.58 -0.40
N ARG A 61 14.22 -17.88 -0.69
CA ARG A 61 14.61 -18.90 -1.68
C ARG A 61 13.97 -20.25 -1.37
N VAL A 62 14.14 -20.72 -0.13
CA VAL A 62 13.64 -22.05 0.28
C VAL A 62 12.11 -22.06 0.32
N SER A 63 11.51 -21.00 0.86
CA SER A 63 10.06 -20.91 1.03
C SER A 63 9.33 -20.81 -0.31
N LEU A 64 9.84 -19.98 -1.23
CA LEU A 64 9.25 -19.81 -2.55
C LEU A 64 9.39 -21.07 -3.40
N HIS A 65 10.56 -21.73 -3.37
CA HIS A 65 10.73 -23.00 -4.09
C HIS A 65 9.71 -24.03 -3.63
N LYS A 66 9.57 -24.21 -2.31
CA LYS A 66 8.59 -25.12 -1.73
C LYS A 66 7.17 -24.75 -2.15
N TRP A 67 6.82 -23.46 -2.05
CA TRP A 67 5.48 -22.99 -2.41
C TRP A 67 5.14 -23.28 -3.88
N LEU A 68 6.09 -23.06 -4.80
CA LEU A 68 5.91 -23.34 -6.23
C LEU A 68 5.71 -24.83 -6.51
N ASP A 69 6.48 -25.68 -5.84
CA ASP A 69 6.35 -27.14 -5.95
C ASP A 69 5.00 -27.64 -5.40
N ASP A 70 4.52 -27.04 -4.32
CA ASP A 70 3.24 -27.38 -3.67
C ASP A 70 2.03 -26.89 -4.50
N GLU A 71 2.11 -25.71 -5.13
CA GLU A 71 1.00 -25.09 -5.87
C GLU A 71 0.84 -25.65 -7.30
N TYR A 72 1.93 -25.89 -8.02
CA TYR A 72 1.89 -26.30 -9.43
C TYR A 72 2.31 -27.76 -9.60
N CYS A 73 3.62 -27.99 -9.56
CA CYS A 73 4.29 -29.28 -9.50
C CYS A 73 5.81 -29.02 -9.45
N PRO A 74 6.62 -29.96 -8.93
CA PRO A 74 8.06 -29.81 -8.96
C PRO A 74 8.62 -29.72 -10.39
N GLU A 75 9.35 -28.64 -10.68
CA GLU A 75 10.00 -28.42 -11.97
C GLU A 75 11.36 -27.72 -11.81
N PRO A 76 12.32 -27.92 -12.74
CA PRO A 76 13.61 -27.23 -12.69
C PRO A 76 13.49 -25.70 -12.68
N THR A 77 12.48 -25.16 -13.38
CA THR A 77 12.23 -23.71 -13.43
C THR A 77 11.97 -23.12 -12.04
N ASN A 78 11.34 -23.86 -11.11
CA ASN A 78 11.09 -23.40 -9.75
C ASN A 78 12.39 -23.13 -8.97
N VAL A 79 13.44 -23.89 -9.26
CA VAL A 79 14.78 -23.67 -8.68
C VAL A 79 15.37 -22.35 -9.19
N ASP A 80 15.25 -22.08 -10.49
CA ASP A 80 15.75 -20.84 -11.09
C ASP A 80 14.95 -19.62 -10.60
N ILE A 81 13.61 -19.73 -10.54
CA ILE A 81 12.72 -18.68 -10.03
C ILE A 81 13.08 -18.34 -8.59
N SER A 82 13.15 -19.34 -7.71
CA SER A 82 13.48 -19.11 -6.30
C SER A 82 14.86 -18.49 -6.11
N ARG A 83 15.86 -18.91 -6.89
CA ARG A 83 17.21 -18.32 -6.87
C ARG A 83 17.20 -16.86 -7.33
N VAL A 84 16.53 -16.56 -8.44
CA VAL A 84 16.48 -15.19 -8.99
C VAL A 84 15.68 -14.27 -8.08
N ALA A 85 14.53 -14.70 -7.58
CA ALA A 85 13.71 -13.93 -6.63
C ALA A 85 14.48 -13.60 -5.35
N ALA A 86 15.16 -14.59 -4.76
CA ALA A 86 15.98 -14.40 -3.56
C ALA A 86 17.13 -13.42 -3.79
N ASN A 87 17.85 -13.54 -4.90
CA ASN A 87 18.89 -12.59 -5.25
C ASN A 87 18.31 -11.18 -5.49
N SER A 88 17.15 -11.09 -6.16
CA SER A 88 16.46 -9.82 -6.39
C SER A 88 16.14 -9.11 -5.08
N TYR A 89 15.61 -9.87 -4.13
CA TYR A 89 15.25 -9.40 -2.82
C TYR A 89 16.47 -8.95 -2.02
N TYR A 90 17.53 -9.78 -1.98
CA TYR A 90 18.80 -9.44 -1.34
C TYR A 90 19.35 -8.09 -1.83
N GLN A 91 19.43 -7.91 -3.15
CA GLN A 91 19.92 -6.66 -3.73
C GLN A 91 19.04 -5.47 -3.37
N SER A 92 17.72 -5.65 -3.31
CA SER A 92 16.79 -4.59 -2.91
C SER A 92 17.03 -4.16 -1.45
N LEU A 93 17.23 -5.12 -0.54
CA LEU A 93 17.54 -4.83 0.86
C LEU A 93 18.89 -4.12 1.03
N LEU A 94 19.92 -4.54 0.28
CA LEU A 94 21.22 -3.85 0.27
C LEU A 94 21.11 -2.41 -0.27
N GLN A 95 20.24 -2.20 -1.25
CA GLN A 95 19.93 -0.89 -1.83
C GLN A 95 18.99 -0.05 -0.96
N LYS A 96 18.59 -0.56 0.22
CA LYS A 96 17.68 0.11 1.17
C LYS A 96 16.28 0.37 0.61
N THR A 97 15.86 -0.42 -0.38
CA THR A 97 14.48 -0.41 -0.86
C THR A 97 13.59 -1.08 0.19
N THR A 98 12.68 -0.30 0.78
CA THR A 98 11.76 -0.81 1.81
C THR A 98 10.35 -1.05 1.32
N ASP A 99 9.92 -0.38 0.26
CA ASP A 99 8.58 -0.53 -0.30
C ASP A 99 8.43 -1.89 -1.01
N VAL A 100 7.49 -2.72 -0.54
CA VAL A 100 7.27 -4.06 -1.09
C VAL A 100 6.76 -4.01 -2.53
N GLY A 101 6.04 -2.95 -2.92
CA GLY A 101 5.62 -2.74 -4.31
C GLY A 101 6.81 -2.44 -5.23
N GLU A 102 7.79 -1.67 -4.78
CA GLU A 102 9.03 -1.44 -5.54
C GLU A 102 9.85 -2.74 -5.67
N ILE A 103 9.95 -3.52 -4.59
CA ILE A 103 10.60 -4.83 -4.57
C ILE A 103 9.92 -5.78 -5.58
N LEU A 104 8.59 -5.83 -5.59
CA LEU A 104 7.81 -6.63 -6.54
C LEU A 104 8.17 -6.28 -7.98
N LEU A 105 8.10 -4.99 -8.34
CA LEU A 105 8.32 -4.55 -9.72
C LEU A 105 9.76 -4.82 -10.18
N LYS A 106 10.75 -4.66 -9.30
CA LYS A 106 12.13 -5.04 -9.61
C LYS A 106 12.25 -6.55 -9.81
N MET A 107 11.63 -7.35 -8.95
CA MET A 107 11.66 -8.80 -9.02
C MET A 107 11.02 -9.35 -10.30
N VAL A 108 9.88 -8.79 -10.72
CA VAL A 108 9.22 -9.16 -11.99
C VAL A 108 10.19 -9.00 -13.16
N ARG A 109 10.87 -7.85 -13.27
CA ARG A 109 11.83 -7.57 -14.36
C ARG A 109 12.99 -8.57 -14.40
N GLU A 110 13.45 -9.01 -13.24
CA GLU A 110 14.54 -10.00 -13.16
C GLU A 110 14.04 -11.42 -13.47
N LEU A 111 12.83 -11.76 -13.04
CA LEU A 111 12.20 -13.05 -13.33
C LEU A 111 11.81 -13.22 -14.80
N GLU A 112 11.60 -12.12 -15.55
CA GLU A 112 11.39 -12.14 -17.01
C GLU A 112 12.62 -12.66 -17.78
N THR A 113 13.79 -12.74 -17.15
CA THR A 113 15.00 -13.30 -17.78
C THR A 113 15.03 -14.83 -17.84
N ILE A 114 14.09 -15.49 -17.15
CA ILE A 114 13.95 -16.95 -17.11
C ILE A 114 13.04 -17.43 -18.26
N SER A 115 13.28 -18.64 -18.76
CA SER A 115 12.37 -19.30 -19.71
C SER A 115 11.26 -20.06 -18.97
N TYR A 116 10.00 -19.80 -19.35
CA TYR A 116 8.79 -20.45 -18.81
C TYR A 116 8.09 -21.36 -19.84
N GLN A 117 8.76 -21.73 -20.94
CA GLN A 117 8.11 -22.41 -22.08
C GLN A 117 7.37 -23.71 -21.70
N GLU A 118 7.85 -24.42 -20.69
CA GLU A 118 7.27 -25.68 -20.20
C GLU A 118 6.61 -25.52 -18.81
N SER A 119 6.45 -24.28 -18.34
CA SER A 119 5.95 -23.98 -16.99
C SER A 119 4.49 -23.54 -17.00
N PHE A 120 3.76 -23.87 -15.93
CA PHE A 120 2.33 -23.54 -15.78
C PHE A 120 2.07 -22.10 -15.30
N HIS A 121 3.13 -21.38 -14.94
CA HIS A 121 3.10 -20.03 -14.39
C HIS A 121 4.18 -19.16 -15.05
N GLY A 122 4.14 -17.86 -14.74
CA GLY A 122 5.06 -16.88 -15.32
C GLY A 122 5.70 -15.99 -14.27
N ALA A 123 6.56 -15.07 -14.74
CA ALA A 123 7.32 -14.15 -13.91
C ALA A 123 6.44 -13.34 -12.93
N PHE A 124 5.31 -12.81 -13.38
CA PHE A 124 4.42 -12.01 -12.53
C PHE A 124 3.77 -12.85 -11.43
N SER A 125 3.26 -14.04 -11.76
CA SER A 125 2.69 -14.96 -10.77
C SER A 125 3.72 -15.38 -9.73
N SER A 126 4.94 -15.69 -10.18
CA SER A 126 6.07 -16.05 -9.32
C SER A 126 6.49 -14.91 -8.39
N ALA A 127 6.58 -13.69 -8.91
CA ALA A 127 6.94 -12.51 -8.12
C ALA A 127 5.87 -12.18 -7.07
N ASN A 128 4.59 -12.31 -7.43
CA ASN A 128 3.48 -12.13 -6.48
C ASN A 128 3.53 -13.17 -5.34
N ALA A 129 3.77 -14.44 -5.67
CA ALA A 129 3.95 -15.47 -4.65
C ALA A 129 5.11 -15.12 -3.69
N ALA A 130 6.23 -14.64 -4.23
CA ALA A 130 7.37 -14.21 -3.43
C ALA A 130 7.02 -13.06 -2.46
N VAL A 131 6.33 -12.01 -2.94
CA VAL A 131 5.97 -10.88 -2.06
C VAL A 131 4.84 -11.19 -1.10
N ASN A 132 3.95 -12.12 -1.42
CA ASN A 132 2.97 -12.64 -0.47
C ASN A 132 3.68 -13.34 0.70
N LEU A 133 4.67 -14.18 0.41
CA LEU A 133 5.50 -14.79 1.45
C LEU A 133 6.23 -13.73 2.28
N ILE A 134 6.81 -12.69 1.64
CA ILE A 134 7.43 -11.58 2.37
C ILE A 134 6.42 -10.86 3.27
N ALA A 135 5.20 -10.61 2.80
CA ALA A 135 4.16 -9.97 3.59
C ALA A 135 3.81 -10.82 4.83
N GLU A 136 3.57 -12.13 4.65
CA GLU A 136 3.35 -13.06 5.76
C GLU A 136 4.53 -13.08 6.74
N ARG A 137 5.77 -13.01 6.23
CA ARG A 137 6.98 -12.95 7.06
C ARG A 137 7.01 -11.68 7.91
N ILE A 138 6.64 -10.53 7.35
CA ILE A 138 6.58 -9.24 8.05
C ILE A 138 5.56 -9.29 9.19
N GLU A 139 4.38 -9.89 8.96
CA GLU A 139 3.32 -10.00 9.98
C GLU A 139 3.71 -10.87 11.18
N ASN A 140 4.69 -11.77 11.01
CA ASN A 140 5.11 -12.74 12.01
C ASN A 140 6.44 -12.37 12.73
N VAL A 141 6.92 -11.12 12.58
CA VAL A 141 8.16 -10.62 13.19
C VAL A 141 7.90 -9.79 14.44
#